data_AF-A0A2G2V5E0-F1
#
_entry.id   AF-A0A2G2V5E0-F1
#
_cell.length_a   1.000
_cell.length_b   1.000
_cell.length_c   1.000
_cell.angle_alpha   90.00
_cell.angle_beta   90.00
_cell.angle_gamma   90.00
#
_symmetry.space_group_name_H-M   'P 1'
#
loop_
_entity.id
_entity.type
_entity.pdbx_description
1 polymer ?
#
loop_
_entity_poly.entity_id
_entity_poly.type
_entity_poly.pdbx_seq_one_letter_code
_entity_poly.pdbx_strand_id
1 'polypeptide(L)'
;MPQVLSVVKDCGAEEDNSCVNKSKALPLKIIAIVSILITSMIGVCLPLVTRSIPALSPERSLFVIVKAFAAGIILATGFMHVLPDSFDMLSSSCLKENPWHKFPFTGFVAMLSAIVTMAIDSIATSLYSNKHKTGVIPETDQEMNVVAGTHVHSHHHPGSFSTKDGVDGKKLLRYRVIAMAEYKFLKKAIMAFFFAVTTPFGIALGIALSSTYEENSPRALITVGLLNASSAGLLIYMALVDLLAADFMGDKLQGSVKLQIKSYMAVLLGAGGMSVMAIWA
;
A
#
# COMPACT_ATOMS: atom_id res chain seq x y z
N MET A 1 -31.15 -12.39 -37.91
CA MET A 1 -30.87 -10.95 -38.04
C MET A 1 -32.19 -10.20 -37.96
N PRO A 2 -32.36 -9.10 -37.22
CA PRO A 2 -31.39 -8.27 -36.48
C PRO A 2 -31.74 -8.09 -34.98
N GLN A 3 -30.82 -8.44 -34.07
CA GLN A 3 -30.85 -8.07 -32.63
C GLN A 3 -29.44 -7.68 -32.12
N VAL A 4 -28.48 -7.45 -33.01
CA VAL A 4 -27.06 -7.20 -32.67
C VAL A 4 -26.72 -5.70 -32.66
N LEU A 5 -27.66 -4.82 -33.05
CA LEU A 5 -27.37 -3.38 -33.25
C LEU A 5 -27.70 -2.49 -32.04
N SER A 6 -28.31 -3.02 -30.97
CA SER A 6 -28.65 -2.24 -29.77
C SER A 6 -27.53 -2.21 -28.72
N VAL A 7 -26.62 -3.18 -28.69
CA VAL A 7 -25.49 -3.20 -27.72
C VAL A 7 -24.35 -2.27 -28.14
N VAL A 8 -24.20 -1.98 -29.44
CA VAL A 8 -23.16 -1.07 -29.97
C VAL A 8 -23.46 0.41 -29.64
N LYS A 9 -24.68 0.73 -29.20
CA LYS A 9 -25.09 2.12 -28.91
C LYS A 9 -24.62 2.64 -27.54
N ASP A 10 -24.04 1.78 -26.70
CA ASP A 10 -23.57 2.13 -25.35
C ASP A 10 -22.11 2.62 -25.29
N CYS A 11 -21.39 2.64 -26.41
CA CYS A 11 -20.12 3.39 -26.49
C CYS A 11 -20.36 4.87 -26.90
N GLY A 12 -21.63 5.31 -26.91
CA GLY A 12 -22.07 6.54 -27.55
C GLY A 12 -23.48 6.96 -27.12
N ALA A 13 -23.68 7.17 -25.83
CA ALA A 13 -24.52 8.22 -25.27
C ALA A 13 -24.09 8.33 -23.82
N GLU A 14 -24.07 9.54 -23.27
CA GLU A 14 -24.22 9.66 -21.83
C GLU A 14 -25.39 8.73 -21.43
N GLU A 15 -25.27 8.03 -20.30
CA GLU A 15 -26.39 8.14 -19.40
C GLU A 15 -26.57 9.64 -19.15
N ASP A 16 -27.28 10.31 -20.05
CA ASP A 16 -28.06 11.50 -19.75
C ASP A 16 -29.24 11.01 -18.91
N ASN A 17 -28.89 10.31 -17.82
CA ASN A 17 -29.73 10.21 -16.67
C ASN A 17 -29.83 11.66 -16.22
N SER A 18 -30.98 12.27 -16.48
CA SER A 18 -31.41 13.57 -15.97
C SER A 18 -31.32 13.68 -14.43
N CYS A 19 -30.82 12.64 -13.76
CA CYS A 19 -30.60 12.48 -12.34
C CYS A 19 -29.18 12.87 -11.88
N VAL A 20 -28.19 13.08 -12.76
CA VAL A 20 -26.82 13.46 -12.35
C VAL A 20 -26.56 14.95 -12.60
N ASN A 21 -26.85 15.77 -11.59
CA ASN A 21 -26.55 17.20 -11.62
C ASN A 21 -25.03 17.44 -11.56
N LYS A 22 -24.37 17.66 -12.71
CA LYS A 22 -22.92 18.00 -12.78
C LYS A 22 -22.54 19.18 -11.85
N SER A 23 -23.42 20.17 -11.71
CA SER A 23 -23.25 21.32 -10.81
C SER A 23 -23.28 20.93 -9.31
N LYS A 24 -24.00 19.87 -8.92
CA LYS A 24 -24.00 19.31 -7.55
C LYS A 24 -22.93 18.23 -7.34
N ALA A 25 -22.47 17.57 -8.40
CA ALA A 25 -21.44 16.53 -8.33
C ALA A 25 -20.03 17.10 -8.09
N LEU A 26 -19.72 18.29 -8.63
CA LEU A 26 -18.43 18.97 -8.42
C LEU A 26 -18.11 19.24 -6.93
N PRO A 27 -19.00 19.84 -6.12
CA PRO A 27 -18.71 20.04 -4.70
C PRO A 27 -18.57 18.72 -3.95
N LEU A 28 -19.33 17.68 -4.30
CA LEU A 28 -19.18 16.34 -3.71
C LEU A 28 -17.82 15.72 -4.00
N LYS A 29 -17.32 15.84 -5.24
CA LYS A 29 -15.96 15.41 -5.62
C LYS A 29 -14.89 16.16 -4.83
N ILE A 30 -15.04 17.48 -4.65
CA ILE A 30 -14.11 18.30 -3.85
C ILE A 30 -14.14 17.88 -2.37
N ILE A 31 -15.33 17.68 -1.79
CA ILE A 31 -15.49 17.21 -0.41
C ILE A 31 -14.82 15.85 -0.22
N ALA A 32 -14.98 14.91 -1.17
CA ALA A 32 -14.32 13.61 -1.13
C ALA A 32 -12.79 13.75 -1.15
N ILE A 33 -12.24 14.58 -2.03
CA ILE A 33 -10.78 14.84 -2.11
C ILE A 33 -10.24 15.41 -0.79
N VAL A 34 -10.94 16.40 -0.21
CA VAL A 34 -10.54 17.00 1.06
C VAL A 34 -10.64 15.98 2.21
N SER A 35 -11.68 15.16 2.23
CA SER A 35 -11.83 14.09 3.23
C SER A 35 -10.69 13.07 3.15
N ILE A 36 -10.35 12.61 1.95
CA ILE A 36 -9.24 11.67 1.73
C ILE A 36 -7.93 12.28 2.23
N LEU A 37 -7.66 13.55 1.91
CA LEU A 37 -6.46 14.25 2.38
C LEU A 37 -6.37 14.33 3.91
N ILE A 38 -7.47 14.67 4.59
CA ILE A 38 -7.50 14.74 6.06
C ILE A 38 -7.27 13.36 6.66
N THR A 39 -7.96 12.33 6.17
CA THR A 39 -7.78 10.95 6.64
C THR A 39 -6.37 10.43 6.38
N SER A 40 -5.76 10.73 5.22
CA SER A 40 -4.37 10.38 4.93
C SER A 40 -3.39 11.06 5.88
N MET A 41 -3.61 12.33 6.24
CA MET A 41 -2.77 13.00 7.23
C MET A 41 -2.87 12.35 8.60
N ILE A 42 -4.08 12.02 9.05
CA ILE A 42 -4.30 11.28 10.30
C ILE A 42 -3.61 9.90 10.24
N GLY A 43 -3.73 9.20 9.11
CA GLY A 43 -3.12 7.88 8.88
C GLY A 43 -1.58 7.91 8.94
N VAL A 44 -0.95 8.95 8.40
CA VAL A 44 0.51 9.15 8.47
C VAL A 44 0.95 9.59 9.87
N CYS A 45 0.12 10.33 10.60
CA CYS A 45 0.36 10.67 11.99
C CYS A 45 0.17 9.47 12.94
N LEU A 46 -0.60 8.46 12.54
CA LEU A 46 -0.91 7.28 13.34
C LEU A 46 0.35 6.53 13.82
N PRO A 47 1.33 6.15 12.98
CA PRO A 47 2.55 5.48 13.44
C PRO A 47 3.39 6.35 14.40
N LEU A 48 3.41 7.67 14.19
CA LEU A 48 4.11 8.60 15.08
C LEU A 48 3.43 8.69 16.47
N VAL A 49 2.10 8.75 16.52
CA VAL A 49 1.31 8.83 17.75
C VAL A 49 1.24 7.48 18.47
N THR A 50 1.20 6.37 17.74
CA THR A 50 1.19 5.00 18.28
C THR A 50 2.43 4.74 19.14
N ARG A 51 3.58 5.31 18.79
CA ARG A 51 4.81 5.23 19.61
C ARG A 51 4.75 6.07 20.89
N SER A 52 3.89 7.09 20.95
CA SER A 52 3.70 7.95 22.12
C SER A 52 2.68 7.39 23.14
N ILE A 53 1.79 6.47 22.74
CA ILE A 53 0.76 5.91 23.62
C ILE A 53 1.17 4.49 24.09
N PRO A 54 1.43 4.27 25.40
CA PRO A 54 1.84 2.97 25.94
C PRO A 54 0.85 1.82 25.72
N ALA A 55 -0.43 2.14 25.51
CA ALA A 55 -1.50 1.17 25.26
C ALA A 55 -1.48 0.57 23.83
N LEU A 56 -0.79 1.23 22.89
CA LEU A 56 -0.68 0.86 21.47
C LEU A 56 0.73 0.38 21.10
N SER A 57 1.55 0.01 22.10
CA SER A 57 2.94 -0.36 21.86
C SER A 57 3.06 -1.56 20.91
N PRO A 58 4.00 -1.51 19.94
CA PRO A 58 4.18 -2.52 18.88
C PRO A 58 4.55 -3.93 19.39
N GLU A 59 4.71 -4.10 20.70
CA GLU A 59 4.88 -5.41 21.33
C GLU A 59 3.58 -6.16 21.61
N ARG A 60 2.42 -5.51 21.52
CA ARG A 60 1.14 -6.14 21.87
C ARG A 60 0.53 -6.91 20.70
N SER A 61 0.00 -8.09 21.02
CA SER A 61 -0.75 -8.97 20.12
C SER A 61 -1.86 -8.29 19.32
N LEU A 62 -2.42 -7.18 19.84
CA LEU A 62 -3.46 -6.40 19.16
C LEU A 62 -2.95 -5.75 17.87
N PHE A 63 -1.71 -5.26 17.83
CA PHE A 63 -1.14 -4.64 16.62
C PHE A 63 -1.05 -5.65 15.48
N VAL A 64 -0.63 -6.88 15.78
CA VAL A 64 -0.56 -7.98 14.81
C VAL A 64 -1.96 -8.35 14.29
N ILE A 65 -2.96 -8.39 15.16
CA ILE A 65 -4.34 -8.70 14.79
C ILE A 65 -4.92 -7.60 13.87
N VAL A 66 -4.70 -6.33 14.20
CA VAL A 66 -5.16 -5.20 13.38
C VAL A 66 -4.46 -5.20 12.02
N LYS A 67 -3.16 -5.48 11.98
CA LYS A 67 -2.40 -5.60 10.73
C LYS A 67 -2.90 -6.76 9.85
N ALA A 68 -3.20 -7.91 10.46
CA ALA A 68 -3.78 -9.06 9.77
C ALA A 68 -5.18 -8.75 9.22
N PHE A 69 -6.02 -8.06 9.99
CA PHE A 69 -7.32 -7.59 9.52
C PHE A 69 -7.20 -6.65 8.31
N ALA A 70 -6.31 -5.66 8.38
CA ALA A 70 -6.03 -4.74 7.28
C ALA A 70 -5.50 -5.48 6.03
N ALA A 71 -4.64 -6.48 6.20
CA ALA A 71 -4.16 -7.32 5.11
C ALA A 71 -5.30 -8.07 4.43
N GLY A 72 -6.27 -8.59 5.19
CA GLY A 72 -7.48 -9.22 4.66
C GLY A 72 -8.35 -8.26 3.84
N ILE A 73 -8.52 -7.02 4.31
CA ILE A 73 -9.21 -5.94 3.57
C ILE A 73 -8.53 -5.69 2.23
N ILE A 74 -7.21 -5.45 2.23
CA ILE A 74 -6.43 -5.14 1.02
C ILE A 74 -6.49 -6.30 0.02
N LEU A 75 -6.36 -7.54 0.52
CA LEU A 75 -6.45 -8.75 -0.29
C LEU A 75 -7.80 -8.86 -0.99
N ALA A 76 -8.90 -8.65 -0.25
CA ALA A 76 -10.25 -8.69 -0.81
C ALA A 76 -10.48 -7.57 -1.83
N THR A 77 -10.03 -6.35 -1.55
CA THR A 77 -10.12 -5.22 -2.50
C THR A 77 -9.42 -5.56 -3.82
N GLY A 78 -8.20 -6.11 -3.75
CA GLY A 78 -7.46 -6.53 -4.94
C GLY A 78 -8.21 -7.56 -5.79
N PHE A 79 -8.76 -8.60 -5.16
CA PHE A 79 -9.40 -9.71 -5.88
C PHE A 79 -10.86 -9.49 -6.28
N MET A 80 -11.66 -8.81 -5.46
CA MET A 80 -13.12 -8.73 -5.64
C MET A 80 -13.58 -7.42 -6.26
N HIS A 81 -12.80 -6.35 -6.15
CA HIS A 81 -13.19 -5.04 -6.66
C HIS A 81 -12.29 -4.62 -7.81
N VAL A 82 -11.00 -4.47 -7.54
CA VAL A 82 -10.05 -3.88 -8.50
C VAL A 82 -9.80 -4.83 -9.68
N LEU A 83 -9.59 -6.12 -9.42
CA LEU A 83 -9.33 -7.09 -10.49
C LEU A 83 -10.55 -7.28 -11.41
N PRO A 84 -11.78 -7.52 -10.95
CA PRO A 84 -12.93 -7.68 -11.84
C PRO A 84 -13.24 -6.40 -12.63
N ASP A 85 -13.18 -5.21 -12.01
CA ASP A 85 -13.37 -3.93 -12.71
C ASP A 85 -12.39 -3.80 -13.90
N SER A 86 -11.14 -4.23 -13.71
CA SER A 86 -10.14 -4.22 -14.78
C SER A 86 -10.39 -5.27 -15.87
N PHE A 87 -11.07 -6.37 -15.56
CA PHE A 87 -11.53 -7.34 -16.56
C PHE A 87 -12.69 -6.77 -17.38
N ASP A 88 -13.64 -6.11 -16.75
CA ASP A 88 -14.81 -5.52 -17.41
C ASP A 88 -14.39 -4.38 -18.35
N MET A 89 -13.44 -3.53 -17.94
CA MET A 89 -12.90 -2.48 -18.80
C MET A 89 -12.20 -3.03 -20.06
N LEU A 90 -11.35 -4.05 -19.90
CA LEU A 90 -10.54 -4.62 -20.99
C LEU A 90 -11.31 -5.63 -21.86
N SER A 91 -12.43 -6.17 -21.37
CA SER A 91 -13.29 -7.10 -22.10
C SER A 91 -14.60 -6.45 -22.58
N SER A 92 -14.72 -5.14 -22.46
CA SER A 92 -15.89 -4.39 -22.92
C SER A 92 -16.06 -4.48 -24.44
N SER A 93 -17.32 -4.50 -24.91
CA SER A 93 -17.65 -4.55 -26.34
C SER A 93 -17.22 -3.31 -27.14
N CYS A 94 -16.75 -2.26 -26.46
CA CYS A 94 -16.15 -1.07 -27.08
C CYS A 94 -14.71 -1.30 -27.57
N LEU A 95 -14.07 -2.41 -27.18
CA LEU A 95 -12.72 -2.78 -27.63
C LEU A 95 -12.76 -3.73 -28.84
N LYS A 96 -11.75 -3.63 -29.69
CA LYS A 96 -11.63 -4.48 -30.89
C LYS A 96 -11.52 -5.96 -30.49
N GLU A 97 -12.31 -6.80 -31.14
CA GLU A 97 -12.42 -8.25 -30.90
C GLU A 97 -11.07 -9.00 -30.92
N ASN A 98 -10.07 -8.47 -31.65
CA ASN A 98 -8.68 -8.89 -31.56
C ASN A 98 -7.79 -7.71 -31.09
N PRO A 99 -6.85 -7.91 -30.14
CA PRO A 99 -6.54 -9.15 -29.39
C PRO A 99 -7.34 -9.32 -28.08
N TRP A 100 -8.06 -8.28 -27.64
CA TRP A 100 -8.54 -8.13 -26.26
C TRP A 100 -9.50 -9.23 -25.77
N HIS A 101 -10.34 -9.79 -26.64
CA HIS A 101 -11.29 -10.84 -26.25
C HIS A 101 -10.73 -12.27 -26.35
N LYS A 102 -9.51 -12.45 -26.88
CA LYS A 102 -8.91 -13.79 -27.08
C LYS A 102 -8.02 -14.24 -25.91
N PHE A 103 -7.55 -13.32 -25.08
CA PHE A 103 -6.60 -13.59 -24.02
C PHE A 103 -6.90 -12.71 -22.80
N PRO A 104 -6.86 -13.26 -21.56
CA PRO A 104 -7.09 -12.48 -20.34
C PRO A 104 -5.90 -11.57 -20.04
N PHE A 105 -5.76 -10.49 -20.81
CA PHE A 105 -4.68 -9.50 -20.66
C PHE A 105 -4.64 -8.92 -19.25
N THR A 106 -5.80 -8.69 -18.63
CA THR A 106 -5.93 -8.23 -17.26
C THR A 106 -5.15 -9.13 -16.28
N GLY A 107 -5.40 -10.44 -16.31
CA GLY A 107 -4.72 -11.39 -15.43
C GLY A 107 -3.22 -11.48 -15.70
N PHE A 108 -2.80 -11.41 -16.97
CA PHE A 108 -1.40 -11.37 -17.34
C PHE A 108 -0.69 -10.12 -16.82
N VAL A 109 -1.30 -8.94 -16.97
CA VAL A 109 -0.75 -7.67 -16.48
C VAL A 109 -0.67 -7.67 -14.95
N ALA A 110 -1.70 -8.16 -14.26
CA ALA A 110 -1.68 -8.28 -12.80
C ALA A 110 -0.55 -9.21 -12.33
N MET A 111 -0.37 -10.36 -12.97
CA MET A 111 0.71 -11.31 -12.66
C MET A 111 2.09 -10.70 -12.94
N LEU A 112 2.26 -10.04 -14.09
CA LEU A 112 3.51 -9.37 -14.45
C LEU A 112 3.84 -8.27 -13.43
N SER A 113 2.84 -7.49 -13.01
CA SER A 113 3.01 -6.46 -11.98
C SER A 113 3.50 -7.06 -10.66
N ALA A 114 2.87 -8.15 -10.18
CA ALA A 114 3.30 -8.81 -8.95
C ALA A 114 4.74 -9.34 -9.03
N ILE A 115 5.13 -9.95 -10.17
CA ILE A 115 6.51 -10.43 -10.38
C ILE A 115 7.50 -9.27 -10.42
N VAL A 116 7.15 -8.17 -11.09
CA VAL A 116 8.00 -6.98 -11.16
C VAL A 116 8.16 -6.35 -9.78
N THR A 117 7.10 -6.25 -8.98
CA THR A 117 7.19 -5.76 -7.59
C THR A 117 8.12 -6.64 -6.77
N MET A 118 7.94 -7.97 -6.82
CA MET A 118 8.83 -8.91 -6.14
C MET A 118 10.29 -8.75 -6.56
N ALA A 119 10.55 -8.55 -7.87
CA ALA A 119 11.89 -8.31 -8.38
C ALA A 119 12.48 -7.00 -7.84
N ILE A 120 11.68 -5.93 -7.79
CA ILE A 120 12.08 -4.64 -7.23
C ILE A 120 12.42 -4.79 -5.75
N ASP A 121 11.56 -5.43 -4.95
CA ASP A 121 11.78 -5.62 -3.51
C ASP A 121 13.01 -6.48 -3.24
N SER A 122 13.19 -7.56 -4.02
CA SER A 122 14.36 -8.43 -3.91
C SER A 122 15.65 -7.70 -4.29
N ILE A 123 15.67 -6.92 -5.37
CA ILE A 123 16.85 -6.16 -5.79
C ILE A 123 17.16 -5.06 -4.78
N ALA A 124 16.15 -4.29 -4.34
CA ALA A 124 16.30 -3.25 -3.34
C ALA A 124 16.87 -3.82 -2.03
N THR A 125 16.33 -4.95 -1.57
CA THR A 125 16.82 -5.67 -0.39
C THR A 125 18.25 -6.16 -0.58
N SER A 126 18.57 -6.73 -1.74
CA SER A 126 19.93 -7.22 -2.05
C SER A 126 20.96 -6.09 -2.08
N LEU A 127 20.65 -4.97 -2.73
CA LEU A 127 21.52 -3.80 -2.78
C LEU A 127 21.71 -3.18 -1.39
N TYR A 128 20.64 -3.10 -0.59
CA TYR A 128 20.71 -2.60 0.78
C TYR A 128 21.54 -3.53 1.68
N SER A 129 21.28 -4.85 1.62
CA SER A 129 22.02 -5.86 2.39
C SER A 129 23.50 -5.90 2.03
N ASN A 130 23.87 -5.64 0.76
CA ASN A 130 25.27 -5.62 0.35
C ASN A 130 26.02 -4.37 0.85
N LYS A 131 25.36 -3.21 0.97
CA LYS A 131 25.97 -1.98 1.51
C LYS A 131 26.21 -2.05 3.02
N HIS A 132 25.39 -2.80 3.76
CA HIS A 132 25.51 -2.92 5.22
C HIS A 132 26.58 -3.92 5.69
N LYS A 133 27.23 -4.65 4.77
CA LYS A 133 28.43 -5.46 5.07
C LYS A 133 29.71 -4.63 5.19
N THR A 134 29.69 -3.34 4.85
CA THR A 134 30.82 -2.40 4.98
C THR A 134 30.47 -1.21 5.88
N GLY A 135 30.56 -1.39 7.21
CA GLY A 135 30.79 -0.29 8.17
C GLY A 135 29.58 0.34 8.89
N VAL A 136 29.52 0.06 10.21
CA VAL A 136 28.89 0.79 11.33
C VAL A 136 27.33 0.80 11.43
N ILE A 137 26.84 0.22 12.54
CA ILE A 137 25.44 0.01 12.99
C ILE A 137 25.12 1.04 14.12
N PRO A 138 23.87 1.37 14.52
CA PRO A 138 22.53 1.40 13.88
C PRO A 138 21.70 2.68 14.16
N GLU A 139 20.61 2.91 13.42
CA GLU A 139 19.22 2.82 13.90
C GLU A 139 18.29 3.32 12.78
N THR A 140 18.07 2.44 11.81
CA THR A 140 16.93 2.58 10.92
C THR A 140 15.74 2.08 11.76
N ASP A 141 14.95 3.00 12.31
CA ASP A 141 13.61 2.68 12.77
C ASP A 141 12.87 2.09 11.57
N GLN A 142 12.81 0.77 11.58
CA GLN A 142 12.16 -0.12 10.67
C GLN A 142 10.65 0.08 10.81
N GLU A 143 10.11 1.08 10.12
CA GLU A 143 8.66 1.23 9.90
C GLU A 143 8.38 1.42 8.40
N MET A 144 8.97 0.55 7.58
CA MET A 144 8.40 0.06 6.32
C MET A 144 9.27 -1.11 5.85
N ASN A 145 9.37 -2.16 6.66
CA ASN A 145 9.78 -3.45 6.13
C ASN A 145 9.10 -4.52 6.97
N VAL A 146 8.19 -5.25 6.36
CA VAL A 146 7.63 -6.43 6.99
C VAL A 146 8.74 -7.48 7.04
N VAL A 147 9.14 -7.79 8.27
CA VAL A 147 9.74 -9.04 8.77
C VAL A 147 10.57 -9.87 7.78
N ALA A 148 11.90 -9.75 7.89
CA ALA A 148 12.82 -10.85 7.62
C ALA A 148 13.82 -10.94 8.78
N GLY A 149 13.62 -11.94 9.65
CA GLY A 149 14.49 -12.24 10.78
C GLY A 149 15.52 -13.30 10.44
N THR A 150 16.79 -13.07 10.82
CA THR A 150 17.78 -14.13 11.04
C THR A 150 18.73 -13.70 12.16
N HIS A 151 18.83 -14.55 13.18
CA HIS A 151 19.63 -14.39 14.37
C HIS A 151 21.08 -14.85 14.11
N VAL A 152 22.10 -14.03 14.44
CA VAL A 152 23.51 -14.46 14.45
C VAL A 152 24.17 -14.04 15.75
N HIS A 153 24.67 -15.02 16.50
CA HIS A 153 25.49 -14.85 17.70
C HIS A 153 26.92 -14.43 17.34
N SER A 154 27.52 -13.47 18.05
CA SER A 154 28.98 -13.34 18.12
C SER A 154 29.48 -12.60 19.37
N HIS A 155 30.65 -13.02 19.81
CA HIS A 155 31.19 -12.94 21.16
C HIS A 155 31.80 -11.59 21.56
N HIS A 156 31.79 -11.36 22.88
CA HIS A 156 32.32 -10.21 23.62
C HIS A 156 33.84 -10.29 23.79
N HIS A 157 34.55 -9.15 23.71
CA HIS A 157 35.85 -8.93 24.36
C HIS A 157 35.88 -7.53 25.00
N PRO A 158 36.28 -7.39 26.29
CA PRO A 158 36.28 -6.11 26.99
C PRO A 158 37.63 -5.41 26.84
N GLY A 159 37.62 -4.18 26.34
CA GLY A 159 38.77 -3.28 26.32
C GLY A 159 38.47 -2.02 27.13
N SER A 160 38.97 -1.99 28.36
CA SER A 160 38.94 -0.82 29.26
C SER A 160 39.77 0.33 28.68
N PHE A 161 39.16 1.50 28.49
CA PHE A 161 39.88 2.77 28.44
C PHE A 161 39.20 3.78 29.36
N SER A 162 39.95 4.16 30.40
CA SER A 162 39.57 5.14 31.41
C SER A 162 40.40 6.39 31.17
N THR A 163 39.78 7.50 30.78
CA THR A 163 40.33 8.84 30.98
C THR A 163 39.22 9.84 31.31
N LYS A 164 39.41 10.49 32.46
CA LYS A 164 38.86 11.76 32.92
C LYS A 164 38.33 12.65 31.79
N ASP A 165 37.02 12.94 31.79
CA ASP A 165 36.38 14.18 31.29
C ASP A 165 34.85 14.11 31.52
N GLY A 166 34.44 14.15 32.79
CA GLY A 166 33.06 13.87 33.19
C GLY A 166 32.02 14.96 32.89
N VAL A 167 32.43 16.14 32.39
CA VAL A 167 31.53 17.30 32.17
C VAL A 167 31.40 17.65 30.68
N ASP A 168 32.48 17.64 29.89
CA ASP A 168 32.43 17.88 28.44
C ASP A 168 31.93 16.67 27.64
N GLY A 169 32.27 15.45 28.05
CA GLY A 169 31.74 14.22 27.43
C GLY A 169 30.22 14.08 27.57
N LYS A 170 29.64 14.56 28.68
CA LYS A 170 28.17 14.55 28.90
C LYS A 170 27.45 15.58 28.03
N LYS A 171 28.05 16.75 27.76
CA LYS A 171 27.50 17.74 26.81
C LYS A 171 27.56 17.23 25.37
N LEU A 172 28.68 16.63 24.97
CA LEU A 172 28.85 16.02 23.65
C LEU A 172 27.87 14.86 23.40
N LEU A 173 27.65 13.99 24.40
CA LEU A 173 26.65 12.94 24.32
C LEU A 173 25.22 13.49 24.22
N ARG A 174 24.86 14.50 25.01
CA ARG A 174 23.54 15.16 24.91
C ARG A 174 23.33 15.78 23.53
N TYR A 175 24.35 16.47 22.98
CA TYR A 175 24.27 17.07 21.65
C TYR A 175 24.10 16.02 20.54
N ARG A 176 24.82 14.89 20.64
CA ARG A 176 24.66 13.75 19.71
C ARG A 176 23.28 13.09 19.78
N VAL A 177 22.73 12.92 20.98
CA VAL A 177 21.39 12.34 21.17
C VAL A 177 20.31 13.25 20.59
N ILE A 178 20.41 14.56 20.83
CA ILE A 178 19.47 15.55 20.26
C ILE A 178 19.59 15.58 18.73
N ALA A 179 20.80 15.62 18.18
CA ALA A 179 21.02 15.61 16.73
C ALA A 179 20.56 14.31 16.06
N MET A 180 20.78 13.14 16.68
CA MET A 180 20.26 11.87 16.18
C MET A 180 18.73 11.78 16.26
N ALA A 181 18.12 12.31 17.33
CA ALA A 181 16.68 12.36 17.48
C ALA A 181 16.02 13.26 16.43
N GLU A 182 16.58 14.45 16.19
CA GLU A 182 16.13 15.36 15.14
C GLU A 182 16.33 14.76 13.74
N TYR A 183 17.45 14.08 13.48
CA TYR A 183 17.68 13.42 12.19
C TYR A 183 16.71 12.26 11.92
N LYS A 184 16.38 11.46 12.94
CA LYS A 184 15.35 10.41 12.85
C LYS A 184 13.97 11.00 12.61
N PHE A 185 13.62 12.08 13.32
CA PHE A 185 12.35 12.77 13.11
C PHE A 185 12.27 13.42 11.73
N LEU A 186 13.34 14.09 11.30
CA LEU A 186 13.44 14.72 9.98
C LEU A 186 13.32 13.68 8.87
N LYS A 187 13.96 12.52 8.99
CA LYS A 187 13.79 11.42 8.02
C LYS A 187 12.35 10.92 7.93
N LYS A 188 11.71 10.69 9.08
CA LYS A 188 10.30 10.27 9.15
C LYS A 188 9.38 11.36 8.57
N ALA A 189 9.65 12.62 8.89
CA ALA A 189 8.91 13.78 8.37
C ALA A 189 9.10 13.95 6.86
N ILE A 190 10.30 13.71 6.33
CA ILE A 190 10.58 13.75 4.89
C ILE A 190 9.82 12.62 4.17
N MET A 191 9.88 11.38 4.66
CA MET A 191 9.11 10.27 4.06
C MET A 191 7.59 10.53 4.12
N ALA A 192 7.10 11.02 5.26
CA ALA A 192 5.70 11.41 5.44
C ALA A 192 5.27 12.54 4.49
N PHE A 193 6.12 13.55 4.30
CA PHE A 193 5.87 14.66 3.39
C PHE A 193 5.75 14.18 1.95
N PHE A 194 6.67 13.34 1.49
CA PHE A 194 6.58 12.78 0.14
C PHE A 194 5.31 11.94 -0.05
N PHE A 195 4.94 11.08 0.91
CA PHE A 195 3.69 10.32 0.86
C PHE A 195 2.44 11.22 0.82
N ALA A 196 2.45 12.30 1.62
CA ALA A 196 1.37 13.27 1.68
C ALA A 196 1.25 14.11 0.40
N VAL A 197 2.36 14.38 -0.31
CA VAL A 197 2.37 15.14 -1.57
C VAL A 197 2.03 14.25 -2.78
N THR A 198 2.43 12.97 -2.77
CA THR A 198 2.13 12.03 -3.86
C THR A 198 0.63 11.87 -4.08
N THR A 199 -0.18 11.90 -3.00
CA THR A 199 -1.64 11.74 -3.08
C THR A 199 -2.36 12.89 -3.81
N PRO A 200 -2.23 14.17 -3.39
CA PRO A 200 -2.83 15.30 -4.12
C PRO A 200 -2.20 15.49 -5.50
N PHE A 201 -0.92 15.17 -5.69
CA PHE A 201 -0.29 15.17 -7.00
C PHE A 201 -0.92 14.13 -7.94
N GLY A 202 -1.16 12.90 -7.46
CA GLY A 202 -1.83 11.85 -8.21
C GLY A 202 -3.27 12.22 -8.58
N ILE A 203 -4.01 12.84 -7.64
CA ILE A 203 -5.37 13.35 -7.90
C ILE A 203 -5.34 14.46 -8.95
N ALA A 204 -4.42 15.42 -8.84
CA ALA A 204 -4.26 16.51 -9.79
C ALA A 204 -3.89 15.99 -11.19
N LEU A 205 -2.96 15.02 -11.26
CA LEU A 205 -2.58 14.38 -12.52
C LEU A 205 -3.75 13.59 -13.12
N GLY A 206 -4.54 12.90 -12.31
CA GLY A 206 -5.75 12.19 -12.75
C GLY A 206 -6.79 13.12 -13.37
N ILE A 207 -7.05 14.27 -12.73
CA ILE A 207 -7.95 15.31 -13.25
C ILE A 207 -7.38 15.97 -14.52
N ALA A 208 -6.06 16.19 -14.57
CA ALA A 208 -5.42 16.77 -15.75
C ALA A 208 -5.54 15.83 -16.95
N LEU A 209 -5.32 14.52 -16.75
CA LEU A 209 -5.45 13.52 -17.81
C LEU A 209 -6.90 13.33 -18.26
N SER A 210 -7.89 13.44 -17.36
CA SER A 210 -9.29 13.35 -17.74
C SER A 210 -9.78 14.52 -18.61
N SER A 211 -9.07 15.65 -18.64
CA SER A 211 -9.41 16.77 -19.54
C SER A 211 -9.05 16.53 -21.01
N THR A 212 -8.11 15.62 -21.29
CA THR A 212 -7.60 15.33 -22.64
C THR A 212 -8.13 13.98 -23.17
N TYR A 213 -8.85 13.24 -22.33
CA TYR A 213 -9.48 11.98 -22.67
C TYR A 213 -10.97 12.20 -22.96
N GLU A 214 -11.43 11.87 -24.16
CA GLU A 214 -12.85 11.55 -24.34
C GLU A 214 -13.12 10.28 -23.52
N GLU A 215 -13.92 10.41 -22.46
CA GLU A 215 -14.23 9.38 -21.44
C GLU A 215 -14.69 8.04 -22.06
N ASN A 216 -15.19 8.05 -23.30
CA ASN A 216 -15.67 6.88 -24.03
C ASN A 216 -14.77 6.46 -25.21
N SER A 217 -13.53 6.95 -25.29
CA SER A 217 -12.57 6.48 -26.29
C SER A 217 -12.09 5.07 -25.93
N PRO A 218 -12.03 4.11 -26.87
CA PRO A 218 -11.48 2.77 -26.62
C PRO A 218 -10.07 2.81 -26.00
N ARG A 219 -9.29 3.88 -26.23
CA ARG A 219 -7.97 4.09 -25.63
C ARG A 219 -8.02 4.34 -24.11
N ALA A 220 -9.11 4.94 -23.62
CA ALA A 220 -9.32 5.28 -22.22
C ALA A 220 -9.53 4.01 -21.41
N LEU A 221 -10.48 3.17 -21.87
CA LEU A 221 -10.77 1.88 -21.27
C LEU A 221 -9.53 0.96 -21.26
N ILE A 222 -8.75 0.97 -22.35
CA ILE A 222 -7.48 0.21 -22.40
C ILE A 222 -6.51 0.69 -21.32
N THR A 223 -6.29 2.00 -21.22
CA THR A 223 -5.28 2.56 -20.31
C THR A 223 -5.71 2.41 -18.85
N VAL A 224 -6.96 2.75 -18.53
CA VAL A 224 -7.50 2.63 -17.17
C VAL A 224 -7.58 1.16 -16.77
N GLY A 225 -8.04 0.28 -17.65
CA GLY A 225 -8.09 -1.17 -17.40
C GLY A 225 -6.70 -1.77 -17.15
N LEU A 226 -5.68 -1.40 -17.92
CA LEU A 226 -4.28 -1.84 -17.69
C LEU A 226 -3.73 -1.32 -16.37
N LEU A 227 -3.94 -0.05 -16.06
CA LEU A 227 -3.49 0.55 -14.79
C LEU A 227 -4.19 -0.11 -13.61
N ASN A 228 -5.49 -0.37 -13.71
CA ASN A 228 -6.27 -1.03 -12.67
C ASN A 228 -5.83 -2.50 -12.48
N ALA A 229 -5.54 -3.21 -13.57
CA ALA A 229 -4.97 -4.56 -13.52
C ALA A 229 -3.60 -4.59 -12.83
N SER A 230 -2.72 -3.63 -13.15
CA SER A 230 -1.41 -3.52 -12.50
C SER A 230 -1.54 -3.22 -10.99
N SER A 231 -2.44 -2.30 -10.63
CA SER A 231 -2.76 -1.99 -9.23
C SER A 231 -3.32 -3.20 -8.48
N ALA A 232 -4.21 -3.98 -9.09
CA ALA A 232 -4.72 -5.21 -8.49
C ALA A 232 -3.59 -6.20 -8.19
N GLY A 233 -2.69 -6.42 -9.16
CA GLY A 233 -1.51 -7.27 -8.98
C GLY A 233 -0.61 -6.80 -7.83
N LEU A 234 -0.38 -5.48 -7.73
CA LEU A 234 0.37 -4.88 -6.64
C LEU A 234 -0.31 -5.07 -5.28
N LEU A 235 -1.62 -4.83 -5.18
CA LEU A 235 -2.38 -5.01 -3.93
C LEU A 235 -2.38 -6.47 -3.46
N ILE A 236 -2.51 -7.42 -4.39
CA ILE A 236 -2.46 -8.85 -4.09
C ILE A 236 -1.06 -9.24 -3.58
N TYR A 237 0.00 -8.77 -4.24
CA TYR A 237 1.37 -9.00 -3.80
C TYR A 237 1.62 -8.41 -2.40
N MET A 238 1.27 -7.14 -2.20
CA MET A 238 1.43 -6.45 -0.91
C MET A 238 0.68 -7.18 0.21
N ALA A 239 -0.55 -7.65 -0.05
CA ALA A 239 -1.30 -8.37 0.96
C ALA A 239 -0.73 -9.77 1.26
N LEU A 240 -0.44 -10.57 0.24
CA LEU A 240 0.00 -11.96 0.43
C LEU A 240 1.46 -12.06 0.87
N VAL A 241 2.36 -11.34 0.20
CA VAL A 241 3.80 -11.46 0.39
C VAL A 241 4.25 -10.52 1.49
N ASP A 242 3.96 -9.22 1.35
CA ASP A 242 4.50 -8.23 2.28
C ASP A 242 3.76 -8.27 3.61
N LEU A 243 2.43 -8.37 3.66
CA LEU A 243 1.72 -8.37 4.94
C LEU A 243 1.63 -9.79 5.51
N LEU A 244 0.98 -10.71 4.82
CA LEU A 244 0.65 -12.02 5.40
C LEU A 244 1.88 -12.94 5.51
N ALA A 245 2.65 -13.15 4.45
CA ALA A 245 3.77 -14.09 4.53
C ALA A 245 4.81 -13.63 5.53
N ALA A 246 5.22 -12.37 5.46
CA ALA A 246 6.24 -11.85 6.37
C ALA A 246 5.74 -11.75 7.84
N ASP A 247 4.49 -11.36 8.12
CA ASP A 247 3.98 -11.36 9.50
C ASP A 247 3.73 -12.77 10.07
N PHE A 248 3.26 -13.72 9.25
CA PHE A 248 2.96 -15.07 9.71
C PHE A 248 4.20 -15.97 9.82
N MET A 249 5.25 -15.67 9.05
CA MET A 249 6.54 -16.36 9.14
C MET A 249 7.45 -15.79 10.25
N GLY A 250 7.02 -14.75 10.96
CA GLY A 250 7.80 -14.17 12.07
C GLY A 250 7.74 -14.98 13.37
N ASP A 251 8.84 -14.93 14.14
CA ASP A 251 9.02 -15.68 15.41
C ASP A 251 7.92 -15.42 16.44
N LYS A 252 7.35 -14.20 16.48
CA LYS A 252 6.29 -13.84 17.44
C LYS A 252 4.97 -14.58 17.17
N LEU A 253 4.61 -14.82 15.90
CA LEU A 253 3.36 -15.49 15.57
C LEU A 253 3.50 -17.01 15.61
N GLN A 254 4.65 -17.54 15.19
CA GLN A 254 4.96 -18.97 15.27
C GLN A 254 5.07 -19.47 16.71
N GLY A 255 5.53 -18.63 17.65
CA GLY A 255 5.64 -18.99 19.06
C GLY A 255 4.30 -19.19 19.79
N SER A 256 3.16 -18.77 19.21
CA SER A 256 1.87 -18.84 19.90
C SER A 256 0.68 -19.17 18.98
N VAL A 257 0.27 -20.44 18.97
CA VAL A 257 -0.87 -20.96 18.18
C VAL A 257 -2.16 -20.16 18.42
N LYS A 258 -2.42 -19.72 19.66
CA LYS A 258 -3.60 -18.89 19.98
C LYS A 258 -3.60 -17.55 19.26
N LEU A 259 -2.43 -16.94 19.07
CA LEU A 259 -2.32 -15.67 18.36
C LEU A 259 -2.43 -15.88 16.86
N GLN A 260 -1.83 -16.95 16.33
CA GLN A 260 -1.93 -17.33 14.93
C GLN A 260 -3.39 -17.56 14.51
N ILE A 261 -4.18 -18.29 15.31
CA ILE A 261 -5.62 -18.50 15.04
C ILE A 261 -6.37 -17.17 15.06
N LYS A 262 -6.11 -16.30 16.04
CA LYS A 262 -6.75 -14.97 16.11
C LYS A 262 -6.41 -14.12 14.89
N SER A 263 -5.17 -14.15 14.42
CA SER A 263 -4.75 -13.43 13.22
C SER A 263 -5.44 -13.99 11.98
N TYR A 264 -5.51 -15.31 11.78
CA TYR A 264 -6.25 -15.88 10.65
C TYR A 264 -7.74 -15.50 10.67
N MET A 265 -8.39 -15.56 11.84
CA MET A 265 -9.77 -15.11 11.98
C MET A 265 -9.91 -13.63 11.66
N ALA A 266 -8.94 -12.80 12.03
CA ALA A 266 -8.92 -11.38 11.69
C ALA A 266 -8.76 -11.13 10.18
N VAL A 267 -7.88 -11.88 9.48
CA VAL A 267 -7.76 -11.83 8.02
C VAL A 267 -9.10 -12.17 7.36
N LEU A 268 -9.73 -13.27 7.79
CA LEU A 268 -11.03 -13.70 7.25
C LEU A 268 -12.13 -12.68 7.54
N LEU A 269 -12.14 -12.06 8.72
CA LEU A 269 -13.09 -10.99 9.05
C LEU A 269 -12.86 -9.73 8.19
N GLY A 270 -11.61 -9.36 7.93
CA GLY A 270 -11.29 -8.23 7.05
C GLY A 270 -11.72 -8.47 5.61
N ALA A 271 -11.38 -9.64 5.07
CA ALA A 271 -11.77 -10.04 3.72
C ALA A 271 -13.29 -10.19 3.59
N GLY A 272 -13.93 -10.84 4.57
CA GLY A 272 -15.38 -11.01 4.62
C GLY A 272 -16.12 -9.68 4.76
N GLY A 273 -15.62 -8.77 5.59
CA GLY A 273 -16.18 -7.42 5.75
C GLY A 273 -16.19 -6.64 4.44
N MET A 274 -15.06 -6.62 3.72
CA MET A 274 -15.00 -5.98 2.40
C MET A 274 -15.89 -6.67 1.36
N SER A 275 -15.98 -8.00 1.40
CA SER A 275 -16.85 -8.75 0.49
C SER A 275 -18.34 -8.46 0.73
N VAL A 276 -18.76 -8.33 2.00
CA VAL A 276 -20.13 -7.93 2.33
C VAL A 276 -20.38 -6.52 1.81
N MET A 277 -19.49 -5.56 2.07
CA MET A 277 -19.63 -4.19 1.55
C MET A 277 -19.80 -4.17 0.03
N ALA A 278 -19.09 -5.02 -0.71
CA ALA A 278 -19.21 -5.12 -2.17
C ALA A 278 -20.59 -5.60 -2.66
N ILE A 279 -21.37 -6.30 -1.83
CA ILE A 279 -22.74 -6.72 -2.18
C ILE A 279 -23.73 -5.55 -2.03
N TRP A 280 -23.45 -4.61 -1.13
CA TRP A 280 -24.34 -3.49 -0.81
C TRP A 280 -23.88 -2.15 -1.39
N ALA A 281 -22.74 -2.15 -2.09
CA ALA A 281 -22.19 -0.99 -2.80
C ALA A 281 -22.83 -0.86 -4.19
#